data_AF-A0A3C1BCN8-F1
#
_entry.id   AF-A0A3C1BCN8-F1
#
_cell.length_a   1.000
_cell.length_b   1.000
_cell.length_c   1.000
_cell.angle_alpha   90.00
_cell.angle_beta   90.00
_cell.angle_gamma   90.00
#
_symmetry.space_group_name_H-M   'P 1'
#
loop_
_entity.id
_entity.type
_entity.pdbx_description
1 polymer ?
#
loop_
_entity_poly.entity_id
_entity_poly.type
_entity_poly.pdbx_seq_one_letter_code
_entity_poly.pdbx_strand_id
1 'polypeptide(L)'
;MSQLFNLVKKSFVEAGTIRTIVGREFKRKDIIVSYLEDTPAKSGSEYAKLFADENNIFFKNIVAPDKLDRYLDTNKNINAVLFIDDFIGSGSSALDNIIRLAETYPRVFLNGELSFHYGVVCGFQEAKHKILQRMKRLKINLSIHMCDILDESDKIFDDSSKLFTAPSERYAAKAICYYRGAILEKNYPLGYSNSQSLIVFPKTIPNNSLPILWSENKDWKALFPRPL
;
A
#
# COMPACT_ATOMS: atom_id res chain seq x y z
N MET A 1 11.63 -0.95 5.64
CA MET A 1 11.81 -0.83 4.17
C MET A 1 12.76 -1.88 3.62
N SER A 2 13.90 -2.17 4.27
CA SER A 2 14.80 -3.26 3.86
C SER A 2 14.13 -4.65 3.76
N GLN A 3 13.20 -4.98 4.66
CA GLN A 3 12.39 -6.22 4.57
C GLN A 3 11.55 -6.26 3.29
N LEU A 4 10.87 -5.16 2.94
CA LEU A 4 10.07 -5.06 1.73
C LEU A 4 10.94 -5.27 0.48
N PHE A 5 12.14 -4.68 0.47
CA PHE A 5 13.06 -4.89 -0.64
C PHE A 5 13.51 -6.34 -0.75
N ASN A 6 13.78 -7.03 0.36
CA ASN A 6 14.15 -8.44 0.31
C ASN A 6 13.03 -9.31 -0.30
N LEU A 7 11.76 -9.02 0.04
CA LEU A 7 10.61 -9.68 -0.57
C LEU A 7 10.52 -9.42 -2.08
N VAL A 8 10.62 -8.14 -2.47
CA VAL A 8 10.59 -7.72 -3.88
C VAL A 8 11.77 -8.32 -4.66
N LYS A 9 12.98 -8.29 -4.11
CA LYS A 9 14.20 -8.84 -4.69
C LYS A 9 14.07 -10.35 -4.90
N LYS A 10 13.56 -11.09 -3.91
CA LYS A 10 13.30 -12.52 -4.03
C LYS A 10 12.37 -12.79 -5.22
N SER A 11 11.29 -12.03 -5.33
CA SER A 11 10.34 -12.14 -6.44
C SER A 11 10.97 -11.83 -7.81
N PHE A 12 11.83 -10.82 -7.89
CA PHE A 12 12.56 -10.53 -9.13
C PHE A 12 13.52 -11.65 -9.53
N VAL A 13 14.19 -12.30 -8.55
CA VAL A 13 15.07 -13.45 -8.80
C VAL A 13 14.25 -14.64 -9.30
N GLU A 14 13.14 -14.96 -8.64
CA GLU A 14 12.23 -16.06 -9.01
C GLU A 14 11.60 -15.85 -10.39
N ALA A 15 11.29 -14.60 -10.76
CA ALA A 15 10.75 -14.25 -12.07
C ALA A 15 11.81 -14.18 -13.19
N GLY A 16 13.08 -14.45 -12.89
CA GLY A 16 14.18 -14.37 -13.86
C GLY A 16 14.41 -12.95 -14.42
N THR A 17 13.86 -11.93 -13.76
CA THR A 17 13.78 -10.56 -14.29
C THR A 17 15.01 -9.73 -13.93
N ILE A 18 15.83 -10.19 -12.98
CA ILE A 18 17.07 -9.48 -12.60
C ILE A 18 18.16 -9.71 -13.64
N ARG A 19 18.63 -8.61 -14.27
CA ARG A 19 20.04 -8.49 -14.66
C ARG A 19 20.83 -8.21 -13.39
N THR A 20 21.71 -9.14 -13.00
CA THR A 20 22.66 -8.89 -11.91
C THR A 20 23.39 -7.59 -12.23
N ILE A 21 23.59 -6.72 -11.23
CA ILE A 21 24.39 -5.51 -11.38
C ILE A 21 25.72 -5.94 -12.00
N VAL A 22 25.91 -5.64 -13.28
CA VAL A 22 27.17 -5.90 -13.98
C VAL A 22 28.14 -4.83 -13.49
N GLY A 23 29.38 -5.21 -13.20
CA GLY A 23 30.33 -4.42 -12.39
C GLY A 23 30.42 -2.90 -12.65
N ARG A 24 30.90 -2.17 -11.64
CA ARG A 24 31.00 -0.70 -11.51
C ARG A 24 29.68 0.09 -11.42
N GLU A 25 28.51 -0.51 -11.63
CA GLU A 25 27.24 0.19 -11.36
C GLU A 25 26.86 0.12 -9.87
N PHE A 26 26.79 1.26 -9.20
CA PHE A 26 26.38 1.34 -7.79
C PHE A 26 24.86 1.44 -7.60
N LYS A 27 24.10 1.73 -8.67
CA LYS A 27 22.65 1.95 -8.62
C LYS A 27 21.87 1.12 -9.64
N ARG A 28 20.68 0.63 -9.24
CA ARG A 28 19.71 -0.06 -10.10
C ARG A 28 18.98 0.94 -11.00
N LYS A 29 19.17 0.82 -12.31
CA LYS A 29 18.53 1.67 -13.34
C LYS A 29 17.41 0.97 -14.09
N ASP A 30 17.20 -0.30 -13.84
CA ASP A 30 16.23 -1.18 -14.50
C ASP A 30 14.86 -1.21 -13.79
N ILE A 31 14.76 -0.71 -12.57
CA ILE A 31 13.52 -0.68 -11.78
C ILE A 31 13.00 0.76 -11.69
N ILE A 32 11.71 0.97 -11.98
CA ILE A 32 10.96 2.18 -11.61
C ILE A 32 10.30 1.98 -10.25
N VAL A 33 10.36 3.01 -9.40
CA VAL A 33 9.58 3.09 -8.16
C VAL A 33 8.52 4.18 -8.33
N SER A 34 7.27 3.81 -8.11
CA SER A 34 6.10 4.68 -8.17
C SER A 34 5.24 4.44 -6.93
N TYR A 35 4.15 5.17 -6.83
CA TYR A 35 3.07 5.00 -5.85
C TYR A 35 1.74 4.90 -6.60
N LEU A 36 0.61 4.63 -5.93
CA LEU A 36 -0.68 4.44 -6.61
C LEU A 36 -1.57 5.69 -6.61
N GLU A 37 -1.37 6.62 -5.69
CA GLU A 37 -2.23 7.80 -5.57
C GLU A 37 -1.72 8.98 -6.41
N ASP A 38 -2.64 9.71 -7.06
CA ASP A 38 -2.31 10.83 -7.95
C ASP A 38 -1.78 12.08 -7.23
N THR A 39 -1.74 12.11 -5.89
CA THR A 39 -1.34 13.29 -5.11
C THR A 39 0.06 13.10 -4.51
N PRO A 40 1.09 13.84 -5.00
CA PRO A 40 2.45 13.75 -4.48
C PRO A 40 2.60 14.12 -2.99
N ALA A 41 1.59 14.81 -2.42
CA ALA A 41 1.57 15.28 -1.03
C ALA A 41 1.19 14.19 0.00
N LYS A 42 0.93 12.95 -0.43
CA LYS A 42 0.58 11.84 0.46
C LYS A 42 1.77 10.92 0.76
N SER A 43 1.59 10.03 1.75
CA SER A 43 2.61 9.14 2.28
C SER A 43 3.30 8.30 1.19
N GLY A 44 2.58 7.82 0.18
CA GLY A 44 3.13 6.97 -0.88
C GLY A 44 4.37 7.54 -1.59
N SER A 45 4.45 8.86 -1.80
CA SER A 45 5.62 9.47 -2.46
C SER A 45 6.85 9.49 -1.56
N GLU A 46 6.66 9.64 -0.24
CA GLU A 46 7.74 9.56 0.75
C GLU A 46 8.27 8.13 0.88
N TYR A 47 7.37 7.16 0.96
CA TYR A 47 7.75 5.74 1.02
C TYR A 47 8.45 5.31 -0.28
N ALA A 48 8.04 5.78 -1.46
CA ALA A 48 8.73 5.53 -2.72
C ALA A 48 10.18 6.06 -2.70
N LYS A 49 10.40 7.29 -2.20
CA LYS A 49 11.75 7.87 -2.07
C LYS A 49 12.60 7.08 -1.07
N LEU A 50 12.07 6.81 0.12
CA LEU A 50 12.77 6.05 1.15
C LEU A 50 13.15 4.65 0.64
N PHE A 51 12.23 3.99 -0.08
CA PHE A 51 12.50 2.70 -0.70
C PHE A 51 13.63 2.80 -1.74
N ALA A 52 13.59 3.79 -2.63
CA ALA A 52 14.61 3.95 -3.66
C ALA A 52 15.99 4.23 -3.06
N ASP A 53 16.08 5.07 -2.03
CA ASP A 53 17.32 5.44 -1.36
C ASP A 53 17.94 4.24 -0.62
N GLU A 54 17.15 3.52 0.19
CA GLU A 54 17.64 2.33 0.92
C GLU A 54 18.13 1.22 0.00
N ASN A 55 17.62 1.17 -1.25
CA ASN A 55 17.85 0.06 -2.17
C ASN A 55 18.71 0.43 -3.37
N ASN A 56 19.39 1.57 -3.30
CA ASN A 56 20.29 2.07 -4.35
C ASN A 56 19.62 2.14 -5.72
N ILE A 57 18.35 2.53 -5.79
CA ILE A 57 17.66 2.75 -7.06
C ILE A 57 18.07 4.12 -7.60
N PHE A 58 18.19 4.22 -8.92
CA PHE A 58 18.52 5.50 -9.55
C PHE A 58 17.41 6.51 -9.28
N PHE A 59 17.74 7.67 -8.71
CA PHE A 59 16.72 8.62 -8.21
C PHE A 59 15.77 9.13 -9.31
N LYS A 60 16.20 9.19 -10.57
CA LYS A 60 15.32 9.57 -11.70
C LYS A 60 14.27 8.49 -12.02
N ASN A 61 14.47 7.27 -11.55
CA ASN A 61 13.49 6.18 -11.65
C ASN A 61 12.42 6.26 -10.56
N ILE A 62 12.41 7.29 -9.70
CA ILE A 62 11.26 7.61 -8.86
C ILE A 62 10.30 8.43 -9.73
N VAL A 63 9.26 7.78 -10.24
CA VAL A 63 8.38 8.34 -11.27
C VAL A 63 6.97 8.41 -10.72
N ALA A 64 6.31 9.55 -10.90
CA ALA A 64 4.91 9.72 -10.54
C ALA A 64 3.99 8.95 -11.53
N PRO A 65 2.80 8.50 -11.10
CA PRO A 65 1.94 7.63 -11.92
C PRO A 65 1.60 8.20 -13.30
N ASP A 66 1.35 9.51 -13.36
CA ASP A 66 1.00 10.27 -14.58
C ASP A 66 2.15 10.38 -15.60
N LYS A 67 3.39 10.09 -15.17
CA LYS A 67 4.60 10.19 -16.00
C LYS A 67 5.16 8.83 -16.41
N LEU A 68 4.59 7.73 -15.94
CA LEU A 68 5.11 6.38 -16.16
C LEU A 68 5.26 6.05 -17.66
N ASP A 69 4.22 6.29 -18.45
CA ASP A 69 4.20 5.97 -19.88
C ASP A 69 5.32 6.69 -20.65
N ARG A 70 5.40 8.04 -20.50
CA ARG A 70 6.47 8.85 -21.10
C ARG A 70 7.87 8.44 -20.64
N TYR A 71 8.01 8.02 -19.38
CA TYR A 71 9.29 7.57 -18.86
C TYR A 71 9.72 6.23 -19.48
N LEU A 72 8.80 5.27 -19.58
CA LEU A 72 9.03 3.97 -20.21
C LEU A 72 9.30 4.08 -21.72
N ASP A 73 8.74 5.10 -22.38
CA ASP A 73 9.04 5.38 -23.78
C ASP A 73 10.49 5.80 -24.01
N THR A 74 11.07 6.53 -23.06
CA THR A 74 12.45 7.05 -23.16
C THR A 74 13.50 6.13 -22.55
N ASN A 75 13.10 5.20 -21.68
CA ASN A 75 14.02 4.32 -20.93
C ASN A 75 13.70 2.85 -21.21
N LYS A 76 14.29 2.30 -22.29
CA LYS A 76 14.05 0.91 -22.74
C LYS A 76 14.75 -0.16 -21.92
N ASN A 77 15.60 0.23 -20.96
CA ASN A 77 16.31 -0.68 -20.07
C ASN A 77 15.52 -1.04 -18.80
N ILE A 78 14.25 -0.62 -18.69
CA ILE A 78 13.38 -0.90 -17.56
C ILE A 78 12.76 -2.30 -17.71
N ASN A 79 12.83 -3.09 -16.64
CA ASN A 79 12.26 -4.44 -16.55
C ASN A 79 11.13 -4.56 -15.52
N ALA A 80 11.02 -3.58 -14.61
CA ALA A 80 10.08 -3.64 -13.51
C ALA A 80 9.53 -2.27 -13.12
N VAL A 81 8.25 -2.26 -12.76
CA VAL A 81 7.58 -1.13 -12.09
C VAL A 81 7.13 -1.60 -10.72
N LEU A 82 7.63 -0.94 -9.68
CA LEU A 82 7.27 -1.20 -8.28
C LEU A 82 6.44 -0.05 -7.75
N PHE A 83 5.18 -0.31 -7.44
CA PHE A 83 4.34 0.58 -6.66
C PHE A 83 4.59 0.38 -5.17
N ILE A 84 4.71 1.47 -4.42
CA ILE A 84 4.90 1.46 -2.96
C ILE A 84 3.72 2.12 -2.28
N ASP A 85 3.24 1.51 -1.20
CA ASP A 85 2.23 2.08 -0.30
C ASP A 85 2.50 1.69 1.16
N ASP A 86 1.90 2.41 2.11
CA ASP A 86 2.07 2.13 3.54
C ASP A 86 1.12 1.04 4.03
N PHE A 87 -0.15 1.10 3.64
CA PHE A 87 -1.19 0.21 4.15
C PHE A 87 -2.24 -0.18 3.12
N ILE A 88 -2.60 -1.47 3.08
CA ILE A 88 -3.80 -1.93 2.36
C ILE A 88 -4.88 -2.44 3.34
N GLY A 89 -5.94 -1.64 3.47
CA GLY A 89 -7.15 -2.00 4.22
C GLY A 89 -8.03 -2.98 3.44
N SER A 90 -9.04 -2.47 2.72
CA SER A 90 -9.92 -3.28 1.86
C SER A 90 -9.40 -3.51 0.44
N GLY A 91 -8.31 -2.83 0.08
CA GLY A 91 -7.69 -2.88 -1.24
C GLY A 91 -8.46 -2.17 -2.36
N SER A 92 -9.63 -1.58 -2.11
CA SER A 92 -10.44 -0.93 -3.16
C SER A 92 -9.71 0.24 -3.83
N SER A 93 -9.11 1.15 -3.05
CA SER A 93 -8.40 2.31 -3.61
C SER A 93 -7.20 1.90 -4.46
N ALA A 94 -6.39 0.93 -3.98
CA ALA A 94 -5.29 0.38 -4.76
C ALA A 94 -5.79 -0.26 -6.07
N LEU A 95 -6.90 -0.99 -5.99
CA LEU A 95 -7.50 -1.63 -7.15
C LEU A 95 -7.96 -0.62 -8.20
N ASP A 96 -8.71 0.41 -7.77
CA ASP A 96 -9.24 1.44 -8.66
C ASP A 96 -8.10 2.21 -9.35
N ASN A 97 -7.04 2.55 -8.61
CA ASN A 97 -5.87 3.23 -9.15
C ASN A 97 -5.11 2.36 -10.18
N ILE A 98 -4.90 1.08 -9.90
CA ILE A 98 -4.22 0.17 -10.83
C ILE A 98 -5.06 -0.01 -12.11
N ILE A 99 -6.39 -0.17 -11.97
CA ILE A 99 -7.29 -0.30 -13.13
C ILE A 99 -7.25 0.97 -13.97
N ARG A 100 -7.35 2.14 -13.34
CA ARG A 100 -7.28 3.42 -14.05
C ARG A 100 -5.95 3.60 -14.79
N LEU A 101 -4.83 3.23 -14.18
CA LEU A 101 -3.51 3.27 -14.85
C LEU A 101 -3.46 2.31 -16.05
N ALA A 102 -4.00 1.10 -15.92
CA ALA A 102 -4.06 0.12 -16.99
C ALA A 102 -4.98 0.56 -18.14
N GLU A 103 -6.08 1.23 -17.85
CA GLU A 103 -6.99 1.80 -18.86
C GLU A 103 -6.36 3.01 -19.56
N THR A 104 -5.63 3.85 -18.82
CA THR A 104 -4.96 5.04 -19.37
C THR A 104 -3.75 4.66 -20.23
N TYR A 105 -2.98 3.65 -19.80
CA TYR A 105 -1.73 3.24 -20.43
C TYR A 105 -1.71 1.75 -20.78
N PRO A 106 -2.64 1.26 -21.62
CA PRO A 106 -2.81 -0.18 -21.86
C PRO A 106 -1.56 -0.83 -22.45
N ARG A 107 -0.77 -0.09 -23.25
CA ARG A 107 0.49 -0.59 -23.82
C ARG A 107 1.52 -0.97 -22.76
N VAL A 108 1.56 -0.23 -21.65
CA VAL A 108 2.47 -0.48 -20.53
C VAL A 108 2.09 -1.77 -19.82
N PHE A 109 0.80 -1.95 -19.50
CA PHE A 109 0.32 -3.09 -18.71
C PHE A 109 0.12 -4.38 -19.52
N LEU A 110 -0.02 -4.28 -20.85
CA LEU A 110 -0.09 -5.42 -21.76
C LEU A 110 1.30 -5.81 -22.32
N ASN A 111 2.35 -5.06 -22.01
CA ASN A 111 3.71 -5.43 -22.36
C ASN A 111 4.19 -6.56 -21.45
N GLY A 112 4.28 -7.79 -21.99
CA GLY A 112 4.71 -8.98 -21.26
C GLY A 112 6.17 -8.97 -20.80
N GLU A 113 6.96 -7.98 -21.22
CA GLU A 113 8.36 -7.81 -20.79
C GLU A 113 8.49 -7.08 -19.44
N LEU A 114 7.47 -6.31 -19.05
CA LEU A 114 7.47 -5.57 -17.79
C LEU A 114 6.83 -6.38 -16.67
N SER A 115 7.54 -6.46 -15.55
CA SER A 115 7.01 -7.01 -14.30
C SER A 115 6.40 -5.90 -13.44
N PHE A 116 5.16 -6.08 -12.98
CA PHE A 116 4.53 -5.15 -12.06
C PHE A 116 4.53 -5.71 -10.65
N HIS A 117 4.96 -4.88 -9.70
CA HIS A 117 5.02 -5.23 -8.30
C HIS A 117 4.31 -4.17 -7.47
N TYR A 118 3.68 -4.60 -6.40
CA TYR A 118 3.06 -3.73 -5.41
C TYR A 118 3.59 -4.09 -4.03
N GLY A 119 4.45 -3.23 -3.48
CA GLY A 119 5.05 -3.39 -2.17
C GLY A 119 4.33 -2.55 -1.12
N VAL A 120 3.90 -3.18 -0.04
CA VAL A 120 3.17 -2.55 1.05
C VAL A 120 3.84 -2.87 2.38
N VAL A 121 3.89 -1.92 3.30
CA VAL A 121 4.43 -2.17 4.63
C VAL A 121 3.51 -3.12 5.39
N CYS A 122 2.22 -2.82 5.49
CA CYS A 122 1.26 -3.63 6.23
C CYS A 122 -0.07 -3.78 5.48
N GLY A 123 -0.80 -4.87 5.65
CA GLY A 123 -2.15 -4.94 5.09
C GLY A 123 -2.86 -6.27 5.24
N PHE A 124 -4.15 -6.27 4.94
CA PHE A 124 -5.00 -7.46 5.08
C PHE A 124 -4.79 -8.46 3.93
N GLN A 125 -4.69 -9.74 4.29
CA GLN A 125 -4.57 -10.85 3.34
C GLN A 125 -5.76 -10.92 2.38
N GLU A 126 -6.97 -10.61 2.86
CA GLU A 126 -8.18 -10.55 2.02
C GLU A 126 -8.04 -9.52 0.89
N ALA A 127 -7.52 -8.33 1.20
CA ALA A 127 -7.28 -7.28 0.21
C ALA A 127 -6.27 -7.71 -0.86
N LYS A 128 -5.16 -8.33 -0.44
CA LYS A 128 -4.19 -8.93 -1.38
C LYS A 128 -4.87 -9.93 -2.31
N HIS A 129 -5.69 -10.83 -1.76
CA HIS A 129 -6.39 -11.84 -2.55
C HIS A 129 -7.35 -11.22 -3.56
N LYS A 130 -8.17 -10.25 -3.13
CA LYS A 130 -9.11 -9.50 -3.96
C LYS A 130 -8.41 -8.80 -5.13
N ILE A 131 -7.31 -8.10 -4.87
CA ILE A 131 -6.55 -7.39 -5.91
C ILE A 131 -5.98 -8.40 -6.92
N LEU A 132 -5.30 -9.45 -6.46
CA LEU A 132 -4.71 -10.47 -7.34
C LEU A 132 -5.75 -11.19 -8.20
N GLN A 133 -6.91 -11.53 -7.63
CA GLN A 133 -8.01 -12.12 -8.41
C GLN A 133 -8.48 -11.19 -9.53
N ARG A 134 -8.62 -9.89 -9.25
CA ARG A 134 -9.05 -8.91 -10.26
C ARG A 134 -7.98 -8.67 -11.32
N MET A 135 -6.70 -8.62 -10.94
CA MET A 135 -5.58 -8.51 -11.89
C MET A 135 -5.49 -9.73 -12.81
N LYS A 136 -5.69 -10.93 -12.28
CA LYS A 136 -5.74 -12.17 -13.09
C LYS A 136 -6.83 -12.10 -14.16
N ARG A 137 -8.03 -11.59 -13.82
CA ARG A 137 -9.13 -11.40 -14.78
C ARG A 137 -8.79 -10.38 -15.87
N LEU A 138 -8.02 -9.35 -15.53
CA LEU A 138 -7.55 -8.32 -16.48
C LEU A 138 -6.30 -8.74 -17.25
N LYS A 139 -5.74 -9.93 -16.98
CA LYS A 139 -4.46 -10.41 -17.53
C LYS A 139 -3.29 -9.47 -17.22
N ILE A 140 -3.37 -8.74 -16.11
CA ILE A 140 -2.27 -7.89 -15.62
C ILE A 140 -1.38 -8.74 -14.72
N ASN A 141 -0.10 -8.84 -15.06
CA ASN A 141 0.88 -9.58 -14.27
C ASN A 141 1.38 -8.72 -13.10
N LEU A 142 0.63 -8.74 -11.99
CA LEU A 142 0.96 -8.03 -10.75
C LEU A 142 1.32 -9.00 -9.63
N SER A 143 2.45 -8.75 -8.97
CA SER A 143 2.84 -9.41 -7.72
C SER A 143 2.67 -8.47 -6.53
N ILE A 144 2.11 -8.94 -5.41
CA ILE A 144 1.91 -8.13 -4.20
C ILE A 144 2.77 -8.66 -3.04
N HIS A 145 3.55 -7.75 -2.45
CA HIS A 145 4.49 -8.00 -1.36
C HIS A 145 4.06 -7.20 -0.13
N MET A 146 3.87 -7.88 1.00
CA MET A 146 3.49 -7.23 2.27
C MET A 146 4.49 -7.65 3.35
N CYS A 147 4.97 -6.71 4.16
CA CYS A 147 5.87 -7.04 5.27
C CYS A 147 5.08 -7.66 6.42
N ASP A 148 4.04 -6.95 6.88
CA ASP A 148 3.13 -7.40 7.91
C ASP A 148 1.78 -7.78 7.29
N ILE A 149 1.41 -9.05 7.43
CA ILE A 149 0.17 -9.60 6.90
C ILE A 149 -0.84 -9.66 8.04
N LEU A 150 -1.96 -8.99 7.85
CA LEU A 150 -3.09 -8.99 8.78
C LEU A 150 -4.19 -9.94 8.28
N ASP A 151 -4.95 -10.49 9.21
CA ASP A 151 -6.16 -11.25 8.95
C ASP A 151 -7.34 -10.78 9.83
N GLU A 152 -8.45 -11.50 9.81
CA GLU A 152 -9.65 -11.15 10.58
C GLU A 152 -9.39 -10.99 12.08
N SER A 153 -8.44 -11.75 12.62
CA SER A 153 -8.11 -11.70 14.04
C SER A 153 -7.38 -10.42 14.46
N ASP A 154 -6.90 -9.65 13.48
CA ASP A 154 -6.33 -8.31 13.69
C ASP A 154 -7.38 -7.19 13.57
N LYS A 155 -8.63 -7.52 13.17
CA LYS A 155 -9.77 -6.60 13.29
C LYS A 155 -10.27 -6.66 14.73
N ILE A 156 -10.16 -5.54 15.44
CA ILE A 156 -10.26 -5.58 16.90
C ILE A 156 -11.64 -5.93 17.44
N PHE A 157 -12.70 -5.72 16.65
CA PHE A 157 -14.07 -6.09 17.04
C PHE A 157 -14.64 -7.27 16.26
N ASP A 158 -13.78 -8.01 15.54
CA ASP A 158 -14.13 -9.31 14.99
C ASP A 158 -14.21 -10.36 16.09
N ASP A 159 -14.99 -11.41 15.87
CA ASP A 159 -15.13 -12.49 16.84
C ASP A 159 -13.84 -13.27 17.08
N SER A 160 -12.92 -13.24 16.10
CA SER A 160 -11.58 -13.82 16.20
C SER A 160 -10.51 -12.86 16.76
N SER A 161 -10.90 -11.65 17.21
CA SER A 161 -9.98 -10.62 17.71
C SER A 161 -8.99 -11.15 18.75
N LYS A 162 -7.70 -10.95 18.48
CA LYS A 162 -6.60 -11.27 19.41
C LYS A 162 -6.55 -10.35 20.64
N LEU A 163 -7.14 -9.15 20.53
CA LEU A 163 -7.05 -8.11 21.56
C LEU A 163 -8.25 -8.18 22.53
N PHE A 164 -9.46 -8.19 21.98
CA PHE A 164 -10.71 -8.28 22.75
C PHE A 164 -11.27 -9.69 22.65
N THR A 165 -10.68 -10.62 23.41
CA THR A 165 -11.05 -12.04 23.39
C THR A 165 -12.38 -12.31 24.09
N ALA A 166 -12.69 -11.56 25.14
CA ALA A 166 -13.97 -11.63 25.84
C ALA A 166 -15.08 -10.91 25.06
N PRO A 167 -16.20 -11.57 24.67
CA PRO A 167 -17.26 -10.94 23.89
C PRO A 167 -17.86 -9.70 24.56
N SER A 168 -18.09 -9.72 25.88
CA SER A 168 -18.65 -8.59 26.62
C SER A 168 -17.77 -7.35 26.54
N GLU A 169 -16.45 -7.51 26.73
CA GLU A 169 -15.48 -6.43 26.59
C GLU A 169 -15.41 -5.92 25.16
N ARG A 170 -15.38 -6.83 24.17
CA ARG A 170 -15.39 -6.49 22.75
C ARG A 170 -16.60 -5.65 22.36
N TYR A 171 -17.80 -6.05 22.81
CA TYR A 171 -19.03 -5.30 22.54
C TYR A 171 -19.03 -3.93 23.23
N ALA A 172 -18.58 -3.84 24.48
CA ALA A 172 -18.48 -2.58 25.20
C ALA A 172 -17.49 -1.61 24.51
N ALA A 173 -16.30 -2.09 24.16
CA ALA A 173 -15.28 -1.31 23.45
C ALA A 173 -15.78 -0.88 22.07
N LYS A 174 -16.41 -1.78 21.31
CA LYS A 174 -17.02 -1.48 20.00
C LYS A 174 -18.07 -0.39 20.12
N ALA A 175 -18.94 -0.45 21.12
CA ALA A 175 -19.99 0.55 21.34
C ALA A 175 -19.39 1.95 21.59
N ILE A 176 -18.36 2.05 22.44
CA ILE A 176 -17.66 3.31 22.72
C ILE A 176 -17.02 3.86 21.43
N CYS A 177 -16.27 3.01 20.73
CA CYS A 177 -15.57 3.39 19.51
C CYS A 177 -16.54 3.80 18.39
N TYR A 178 -17.66 3.08 18.24
CA TYR A 178 -18.68 3.40 17.26
C TYR A 178 -19.36 4.73 17.57
N TYR A 179 -19.79 4.93 18.82
CA TYR A 179 -20.48 6.16 19.22
C TYR A 179 -19.61 7.39 19.01
N ARG A 180 -18.36 7.36 19.49
CA ARG A 180 -17.42 8.48 19.29
C ARG A 180 -16.98 8.61 17.84
N GLY A 181 -16.70 7.48 17.18
CA GLY A 181 -16.33 7.43 15.78
C GLY A 181 -17.40 8.00 14.86
N ALA A 182 -18.68 7.80 15.13
CA ALA A 182 -19.78 8.35 14.32
C ALA A 182 -19.89 9.88 14.41
N ILE A 183 -19.42 10.47 15.51
CA ILE A 183 -19.32 11.93 15.68
C ILE A 183 -18.10 12.47 14.94
N LEU A 184 -16.99 11.73 14.97
CA LEU A 184 -15.71 12.14 14.39
C LEU A 184 -15.59 11.90 12.88
N GLU A 185 -16.16 10.80 12.39
CA GLU A 185 -16.11 10.34 11.01
C GLU A 185 -17.38 9.54 10.71
N LYS A 186 -18.45 10.27 10.36
CA LYS A 186 -19.81 9.73 10.20
C LYS A 186 -19.91 8.54 9.25
N ASN A 187 -19.14 8.56 8.16
CA ASN A 187 -19.22 7.51 7.13
C ASN A 187 -18.48 6.24 7.54
N TYR A 188 -17.45 6.38 8.37
CA TYR A 188 -16.54 5.29 8.71
C TYR A 188 -16.21 5.30 10.22
N PRO A 189 -17.23 5.10 11.09
CA PRO A 189 -17.07 5.24 12.54
C PRO A 189 -16.09 4.24 13.16
N LEU A 190 -15.84 3.11 12.48
CA LEU A 190 -14.88 2.08 12.88
C LEU A 190 -13.72 1.97 11.88
N GLY A 191 -13.46 3.04 11.14
CA GLY A 191 -12.43 3.10 10.11
C GLY A 191 -12.95 2.74 8.71
N TYR A 192 -12.26 3.24 7.69
CA TYR A 192 -12.65 3.11 6.29
C TYR A 192 -12.94 1.67 5.91
N SER A 193 -14.04 1.45 5.18
CA SER A 193 -14.52 0.11 4.79
C SER A 193 -14.72 -0.86 5.96
N ASN A 194 -14.99 -0.34 7.17
CA ASN A 194 -15.15 -1.12 8.41
C ASN A 194 -13.93 -2.01 8.71
N SER A 195 -12.72 -1.51 8.43
CA SER A 195 -11.48 -2.25 8.68
C SER A 195 -11.20 -2.51 10.16
N GLN A 196 -11.73 -1.68 11.07
CA GLN A 196 -11.57 -1.87 12.52
C GLN A 196 -10.10 -2.03 12.93
N SER A 197 -9.18 -1.36 12.22
CA SER A 197 -7.76 -1.54 12.46
C SER A 197 -7.24 -0.66 13.59
N LEU A 198 -6.17 -1.09 14.24
CA LEU A 198 -5.37 -0.29 15.18
C LEU A 198 -3.95 -0.12 14.65
N ILE A 199 -3.82 0.37 13.43
CA ILE A 199 -2.53 0.59 12.78
C ILE A 199 -2.16 2.08 12.90
N VAL A 200 -0.96 2.34 13.39
CA VAL A 200 -0.38 3.68 13.51
C VAL A 200 1.03 3.63 12.94
N PHE A 201 1.34 4.53 12.00
CA PHE A 201 2.71 4.70 11.51
C PHE A 201 3.35 5.94 12.13
N PRO A 202 4.70 6.02 12.18
CA PRO A 202 5.40 7.14 12.82
C PRO A 202 5.03 8.53 12.28
N LYS A 203 4.62 8.62 11.00
CA LYS A 203 4.33 9.88 10.32
C LYS A 203 2.85 10.12 10.03
N THR A 204 2.03 9.07 10.02
CA THR A 204 0.62 9.15 9.63
C THR A 204 -0.17 7.96 10.17
N ILE A 205 -1.49 8.06 10.14
CA ILE A 205 -2.40 6.98 10.51
C ILE A 205 -3.33 6.70 9.35
N PRO A 206 -3.44 5.44 8.87
CA PRO A 206 -4.42 5.07 7.84
C PRO A 206 -5.85 5.36 8.27
N ASN A 207 -6.73 5.75 7.33
CA ASN A 207 -8.15 6.04 7.68
C ASN A 207 -8.94 4.77 7.98
N ASN A 208 -8.35 3.60 7.69
CA ASN A 208 -8.81 2.30 8.12
C ASN A 208 -8.75 2.12 9.64
N SER A 209 -7.86 2.86 10.32
CA SER A 209 -7.77 2.81 11.78
C SER A 209 -8.90 3.59 12.43
N LEU A 210 -9.25 3.23 13.67
CA LEU A 210 -10.38 3.84 14.37
C LEU A 210 -10.26 5.38 14.40
N PRO A 211 -11.32 6.12 14.04
CA PRO A 211 -11.33 7.58 14.06
C PRO A 211 -10.97 8.18 15.42
N ILE A 212 -11.31 7.51 16.53
CA ILE A 212 -10.98 7.96 17.88
C ILE A 212 -9.47 8.15 18.13
N LEU A 213 -8.62 7.52 17.31
CA LEU A 213 -7.17 7.63 17.42
C LEU A 213 -6.60 8.86 16.73
N TRP A 214 -7.23 9.33 15.65
CA TRP A 214 -6.60 10.27 14.70
C TRP A 214 -7.46 11.45 14.28
N SER A 215 -8.79 11.36 14.43
CA SER A 215 -9.71 12.45 14.13
C SER A 215 -9.96 13.30 15.36
N GLU A 216 -10.09 14.60 15.16
CA GLU A 216 -10.26 15.59 16.22
C GLU A 216 -11.47 16.47 15.97
N ASN A 217 -12.06 16.95 17.05
CA ASN A 217 -13.01 18.05 17.02
C ASN A 217 -12.89 18.86 18.34
N LYS A 218 -13.77 19.83 18.54
CA LYS A 218 -13.76 20.67 19.76
C LYS A 218 -13.88 19.88 21.08
N ASP A 219 -14.49 18.69 21.05
CA ASP A 219 -14.81 17.87 22.23
C ASP A 219 -13.95 16.61 22.32
N TRP A 220 -13.07 16.36 21.33
CA TRP A 220 -12.24 15.17 21.26
C TRP A 220 -10.86 15.49 20.68
N LYS A 221 -9.84 15.24 21.49
CA LYS A 221 -8.43 15.35 21.10
C LYS A 221 -7.90 13.97 20.74
N ALA A 222 -7.28 13.86 19.57
CA ALA A 222 -6.74 12.61 19.07
C ALA A 222 -5.46 12.26 19.83
N LEU A 223 -5.27 10.97 20.08
CA LEU A 223 -4.01 10.46 20.64
C LEU A 223 -2.87 10.59 19.61
N PHE A 224 -3.21 10.50 18.33
CA PHE A 224 -2.28 10.54 17.22
C PHE A 224 -2.87 11.38 16.08
N PRO A 225 -2.88 12.71 16.21
CA PRO A 225 -3.45 13.59 15.19
C PRO A 225 -2.73 13.43 13.85
N ARG A 226 -3.47 13.56 12.75
CA ARG A 226 -2.87 13.59 11.42
C ARG A 226 -2.18 14.94 11.17
N PRO A 227 -1.03 14.96 10.48
CA PRO A 227 -0.48 16.20 9.96
C PRO A 227 -1.51 16.88 9.04
N LEU A 228 -1.73 18.18 9.25
CA LEU A 228 -2.56 19.03 8.39
C LEU A 228 -1.91 19.26 7.02
#